data_AF-A0A011WNJ2-F1
#
_entry.id   AF-A0A011WNJ2-F1
#
_cell.length_a   1.000
_cell.length_b   1.000
_cell.length_c   1.000
_cell.angle_alpha   90.00
_cell.angle_beta   90.00
_cell.angle_gamma   90.00
#
_symmetry.space_group_name_H-M   'P 1'
#
loop_
_entity.id
_entity.type
_entity.pdbx_description
1 polymer ?
#
loop_
_entity_poly.entity_id
_entity_poly.type
_entity_poly.pdbx_seq_one_letter_code
_entity_poly.pdbx_strand_id
1 'polypeptide(L)'
;MVVKDGNDFKITSINGSEITITFQEAFEVMRAVERHYYEEDVRDMLDDLGLSVTDTELDNIIEEYEDRMSDDDSWRDVLRSIIKEFKEAN
;
A
#
# COMPACT_ATOMS: atom_id res chain seq x y z
N MET A 1 16.52 -4.32 -27.77
CA MET A 1 15.46 -4.08 -28.76
C MET A 1 14.14 -4.33 -28.06
N VAL A 2 13.37 -3.28 -27.75
CA VAL A 2 12.06 -3.44 -27.08
C VAL A 2 11.02 -3.69 -28.17
N VAL A 3 10.54 -4.92 -28.27
CA VAL A 3 9.45 -5.29 -29.17
C VAL A 3 8.15 -4.97 -28.42
N LYS A 4 7.41 -3.96 -28.91
CA LYS A 4 6.06 -3.65 -28.43
C LYS A 4 5.09 -4.65 -29.06
N ASP A 5 4.81 -5.74 -28.35
CA ASP A 5 3.48 -6.36 -28.40
C ASP A 5 2.72 -5.91 -27.15
N GLY A 6 1.47 -5.51 -27.33
CA GLY A 6 0.71 -4.75 -26.34
C GLY A 6 0.58 -5.46 -24.99
N ASN A 7 0.81 -4.71 -23.91
CA ASN A 7 0.60 -5.01 -22.49
C ASN A 7 1.60 -5.92 -21.74
N ASP A 8 2.59 -6.52 -22.37
CA ASP A 8 3.53 -7.39 -21.65
C ASP A 8 4.90 -6.73 -21.43
N PHE A 9 5.41 -6.84 -20.20
CA PHE A 9 6.78 -6.47 -19.86
C PHE A 9 7.64 -7.73 -19.81
N LYS A 10 8.78 -7.68 -20.51
CA LYS A 10 9.77 -8.76 -20.48
C LYS A 10 10.95 -8.34 -19.61
N ILE A 11 11.17 -9.07 -18.54
CA ILE A 11 12.33 -8.91 -17.66
C ILE A 11 13.27 -10.08 -17.94
N THR A 12 14.45 -9.78 -18.48
CA THR A 12 15.51 -10.76 -18.66
C THR A 12 16.41 -10.78 -17.43
N SER A 13 16.44 -11.91 -16.72
CA SER A 13 17.37 -12.14 -15.61
C SER A 13 18.82 -12.23 -16.12
N ILE A 14 19.78 -11.85 -15.26
CA ILE A 14 21.22 -11.89 -15.53
C ILE A 14 21.70 -13.30 -15.94
N ASN A 15 20.96 -14.34 -15.52
CA ASN A 15 21.25 -15.75 -15.84
C ASN A 15 20.60 -16.25 -17.15
N GLY A 16 19.97 -15.37 -17.94
CA GLY A 16 19.33 -15.72 -19.21
C GLY A 16 17.91 -16.31 -19.09
N SER A 17 17.35 -16.37 -17.89
CA SER A 17 15.93 -16.71 -17.69
C SER A 17 15.05 -15.52 -18.07
N GLU A 18 14.08 -15.74 -18.96
CA GLU A 18 13.09 -14.74 -19.36
C GLU A 18 11.84 -14.90 -18.48
N ILE A 19 11.49 -13.84 -17.76
CA ILE A 19 10.21 -13.74 -17.04
C ILE A 19 9.36 -12.72 -17.81
N THR A 20 8.21 -13.16 -18.29
CA THR A 20 7.20 -12.29 -18.87
C THR A 20 6.15 -12.03 -17.79
N ILE A 21 5.90 -10.76 -17.49
CA ILE A 21 4.80 -10.34 -16.64
C ILE A 21 3.87 -9.45 -17.46
N THR A 22 2.58 -9.64 -17.29
CA THR A 22 1.58 -8.75 -17.87
C THR A 22 1.57 -7.42 -17.11
N PHE A 23 1.08 -6.35 -17.76
CA PHE A 23 0.83 -5.07 -17.08
C PHE A 23 -0.06 -5.24 -15.85
N GLN A 24 -1.08 -6.11 -15.93
CA GLN A 24 -1.98 -6.36 -14.80
C GLN A 24 -1.24 -6.96 -13.61
N GLU A 25 -0.43 -7.99 -13.83
CA GLU A 25 0.38 -8.61 -12.76
C GLU A 25 1.38 -7.62 -12.17
N ALA A 26 2.02 -6.79 -13.01
CA ALA A 26 2.93 -5.74 -12.54
C ALA A 26 2.20 -4.69 -11.68
N PHE A 27 0.98 -4.32 -12.07
CA PHE A 27 0.14 -3.38 -11.32
C PHE A 27 -0.34 -3.97 -9.99
N GLU A 28 -0.73 -5.24 -9.96
CA GLU A 28 -1.13 -5.94 -8.74
C GLU A 28 0.03 -6.03 -7.75
N VAL A 29 1.25 -6.33 -8.22
CA VAL A 29 2.45 -6.33 -7.38
C VAL A 29 2.75 -4.93 -6.84
N MET A 30 2.63 -3.88 -7.67
CA MET A 30 2.83 -2.49 -7.23
C MET A 30 1.86 -2.12 -6.12
N ARG A 31 0.55 -2.39 -6.29
CA ARG A 31 -0.45 -2.13 -5.23
C ARG A 31 -0.19 -2.91 -3.96
N ALA A 32 0.24 -4.17 -4.06
CA ALA A 32 0.58 -4.97 -2.88
C ALA A 32 1.78 -4.39 -2.11
N VAL A 33 2.78 -3.86 -2.84
CA VAL A 33 3.93 -3.19 -2.23
C VAL A 33 3.52 -1.87 -1.57
N GLU A 34 2.69 -1.06 -2.22
CA GLU A 34 2.17 0.19 -1.63
C GLU A 34 1.34 -0.07 -0.37
N ARG A 35 0.41 -1.04 -0.42
CA ARG A 35 -0.36 -1.46 0.76
C ARG A 35 0.52 -1.89 1.92
N HIS A 36 1.63 -2.56 1.65
CA HIS A 36 2.57 -2.96 2.69
C HIS A 36 3.21 -1.76 3.41
N TYR A 37 3.57 -0.71 2.68
CA TYR A 37 4.06 0.54 3.29
C TYR A 37 2.98 1.23 4.11
N TYR A 38 1.74 1.25 3.63
CA TYR A 38 0.63 1.81 4.40
C TYR A 38 0.36 1.04 5.70
N GLU A 39 0.43 -0.30 5.66
CA GLU A 39 0.33 -1.14 6.85
C GLU A 39 1.44 -0.83 7.88
N GLU A 40 2.68 -0.63 7.42
CA GLU A 40 3.81 -0.26 8.28
C GLU A 40 3.59 1.10 8.96
N ASP A 41 3.22 2.13 8.19
CA ASP A 41 2.94 3.47 8.72
C ASP A 41 1.80 3.46 9.77
N VAL A 42 0.72 2.71 9.48
CA VAL A 42 -0.42 2.57 10.40
C VAL A 42 0.02 1.88 11.69
N ARG A 43 0.79 0.80 11.60
CA ARG A 43 1.28 0.07 12.78
C ARG A 43 2.21 0.91 13.63
N ASP A 44 3.14 1.64 13.01
CA ASP A 44 4.04 2.56 13.70
C ASP A 44 3.25 3.66 14.41
N MET A 45 2.22 4.21 13.77
CA MET A 45 1.36 5.21 14.41
C MET A 45 0.55 4.65 15.58
N LEU A 46 0.03 3.43 15.45
CA LEU A 46 -0.70 2.76 16.54
C LEU A 46 0.22 2.50 17.73
N ASP A 47 1.48 2.09 17.50
CA ASP A 47 2.48 1.90 18.55
C ASP A 47 2.87 3.24 19.22
N ASP A 48 3.12 4.29 18.42
CA ASP A 48 3.38 5.66 18.90
C ASP A 48 2.23 6.17 19.81
N LEU A 49 0.99 5.77 19.52
CA LEU A 49 -0.21 6.13 20.29
C LEU A 49 -0.52 5.14 21.43
N GLY A 50 0.20 4.02 21.53
CA GLY A 50 -0.02 2.95 22.51
C GLY A 50 -1.38 2.27 22.34
N LEU A 51 -1.83 2.08 21.10
CA LEU A 51 -3.14 1.52 20.75
C LEU A 51 -3.00 0.12 20.17
N SER A 52 -3.91 -0.78 20.56
CA SER A 52 -4.10 -2.05 19.90
C SER A 52 -5.45 -2.05 19.19
N VAL A 53 -5.48 -2.55 17.95
CA VAL A 53 -6.69 -2.73 17.16
C VAL A 53 -6.77 -4.19 16.71
N THR A 54 -7.96 -4.64 16.35
CA THR A 54 -8.17 -5.94 15.70
C THR A 54 -7.67 -5.89 14.25
N ASP A 55 -7.43 -7.06 13.65
CA ASP A 55 -7.02 -7.14 12.24
C ASP A 55 -8.06 -6.47 11.31
N THR A 56 -9.35 -6.57 11.63
CA THR A 56 -10.42 -5.92 10.86
C THR A 56 -10.37 -4.39 10.98
N GLU A 57 -10.11 -3.86 12.17
CA GLU A 57 -9.93 -2.41 12.35
C GLU A 57 -8.66 -1.91 11.68
N LEU A 58 -7.58 -2.69 11.72
CA LEU A 58 -6.34 -2.39 11.01
C LEU A 58 -6.59 -2.28 9.50
N ASP A 59 -7.25 -3.27 8.90
CA ASP A 59 -7.59 -3.26 7.48
C ASP A 59 -8.45 -2.05 7.10
N ASN A 60 -9.46 -1.70 7.91
CA ASN A 60 -10.29 -0.52 7.65
C ASN A 60 -9.50 0.79 7.75
N ILE A 61 -8.57 0.91 8.70
CA ILE A 61 -7.70 2.09 8.83
C ILE A 61 -6.76 2.21 7.62
N ILE A 62 -6.22 1.08 7.13
CA ILE A 62 -5.36 1.05 5.93
C ILE A 62 -6.16 1.47 4.70
N GLU A 63 -7.39 0.98 4.52
CA GLU A 63 -8.26 1.39 3.40
C GLU A 63 -8.55 2.89 3.41
N GLU A 64 -8.92 3.46 4.56
CA GLU A 64 -9.15 4.91 4.70
C GLU A 64 -7.87 5.74 4.50
N TYR A 65 -6.72 5.19 4.89
CA TYR A 65 -5.42 5.83 4.69
C TYR A 65 -5.01 5.81 3.21
N GLU A 66 -5.20 4.69 2.51
CA GLU A 66 -5.02 4.55 1.06
C GLU A 66 -5.84 5.60 0.30
N ASP A 67 -7.11 5.79 0.69
CA ASP A 67 -8.01 6.74 0.03
C ASP A 67 -7.63 8.22 0.30
N ARG A 68 -7.17 8.54 1.51
CA ARG A 68 -6.89 9.92 1.94
C ARG A 68 -5.45 10.38 1.67
N MET A 69 -4.51 9.47 1.44
CA MET A 69 -3.12 9.79 1.08
C MET A 69 -2.96 10.43 -0.30
N SER A 70 -4.00 10.40 -1.13
CA SER A 70 -3.94 10.97 -2.48
C SER A 70 -3.79 12.50 -2.52
N ASP A 71 -4.00 13.21 -1.40
CA ASP A 71 -4.22 14.66 -1.40
C ASP A 71 -3.35 15.50 -0.43
N ASP A 72 -2.50 14.90 0.43
CA ASP A 72 -1.79 15.65 1.49
C ASP A 72 -0.31 15.23 1.67
N ASP A 73 0.55 16.21 1.98
CA ASP A 73 2.00 16.02 2.19
C ASP A 73 2.34 15.49 3.60
N SER A 74 1.38 15.49 4.54
CA SER A 74 1.59 15.08 5.94
C SER A 74 0.87 13.79 6.30
N TRP A 75 1.45 12.66 5.90
CA TRP A 75 0.94 11.32 6.18
C TRP A 75 0.64 11.06 7.66
N ARG A 76 1.45 11.63 8.57
CA ARG A 76 1.24 11.52 10.02
C ARG A 76 -0.03 12.19 10.50
N ASP A 77 -0.37 13.36 9.96
CA ASP A 77 -1.58 14.10 10.38
C ASP A 77 -2.84 13.41 9.84
N VAL A 78 -2.77 12.88 8.62
CA VAL A 78 -3.83 12.07 8.01
C VAL A 78 -4.12 10.84 8.87
N LEU A 79 -3.10 10.03 9.18
CA LEU A 79 -3.25 8.84 10.03
C LEU A 79 -3.81 9.17 11.41
N ARG A 80 -3.31 10.25 12.02
CA ARG A 80 -3.79 10.68 13.34
C ARG A 80 -5.26 11.09 13.30
N SER A 81 -5.71 11.73 12.22
CA SER A 81 -7.13 12.04 12.01
C SER A 81 -7.97 10.78 11.88
N ILE A 82 -7.57 9.85 11.01
CA ILE A 82 -8.28 8.58 10.77
C ILE A 82 -8.41 7.78 12.07
N ILE A 83 -7.30 7.54 12.77
CA ILE A 83 -7.30 6.78 14.02
C ILE A 83 -8.18 7.46 15.08
N LYS A 84 -8.15 8.79 15.15
CA LYS A 84 -9.01 9.53 16.08
C LYS A 84 -10.49 9.36 15.74
N GLU A 85 -10.86 9.45 14.46
CA GLU A 85 -12.23 9.24 13.98
C GLU A 85 -12.72 7.82 14.30
N PHE A 86 -11.88 6.80 14.08
CA PHE A 86 -12.19 5.40 14.44
C PHE A 86 -12.47 5.21 15.94
N LYS A 87 -11.74 5.93 16.80
CA LYS A 87 -11.93 5.88 18.26
C LYS A 87 -13.13 6.68 18.76
N GLU A 88 -13.62 7.66 18.00
CA GLU A 88 -14.83 8.40 18.36
C GLU A 88 -16.10 7.66 17.89
N ALA A 89 -15.97 6.81 16.87
CA ALA A 89 -17.06 5.99 16.34
C ALA A 89 -17.31 4.68 17.12
N ASN A 90 -16.33 4.21 17.90
CA ASN A 90 -16.37 2.97 18.70
C ASN A 90 -16.21 3.25 20.20
#